data_AF-A0A935UFX7-F1
#
_entry.id   AF-A0A935UFX7-F1
#
_cell.length_a   1.000
_cell.length_b   1.000
_cell.length_c   1.000
_cell.angle_alpha   90.00
_cell.angle_beta   90.00
_cell.angle_gamma   90.00
#
_symmetry.space_group_name_H-M   'P 1'
#
loop_
_entity.id
_entity.type
_entity.pdbx_description
1 polymer ?
#
loop_
_entity_poly.entity_id
_entity_poly.type
_entity_poly.pdbx_seq_one_letter_code
_entity_poly.pdbx_strand_id
1 'polypeptide(L)'
;MHGLHLTAELYECSCDPRLLADVGALRELCLAICSEPGLTPVGLVFHQFGSELAPAGATGAVVLAESHLAVHTWPEARAVTLDLYVCNFSQDNSTAARKACQRLIGAFAPGRLVRRELERGVANLAEVLQPSGASD
;
A
#
# COMPACT_ATOMS: atom_id res chain seq x y z
N MET A 1 14.43 13.56 -3.84
CA MET A 1 13.34 12.77 -3.23
C MET A 1 13.44 11.38 -3.82
N HIS A 2 13.62 10.34 -3.00
CA HIS A 2 13.65 8.93 -3.40
C HIS A 2 12.68 8.17 -2.50
N GLY A 3 12.03 7.14 -3.02
CA GLY A 3 11.09 6.33 -2.26
C GLY A 3 10.69 5.08 -3.03
N LEU A 4 10.09 4.12 -2.35
CA LEU A 4 9.67 2.85 -2.93
C LEU A 4 8.15 2.76 -2.90
N HIS A 5 7.53 2.53 -4.05
CA HIS A 5 6.11 2.28 -4.18
C HIS A 5 5.85 0.83 -4.57
N LEU A 6 5.21 0.08 -3.69
CA LEU A 6 4.83 -1.31 -3.88
C LEU A 6 3.34 -1.37 -4.19
N THR A 7 2.97 -1.91 -5.35
CA THR A 7 1.56 -2.15 -5.69
C THR A 7 1.31 -3.65 -5.78
N ALA A 8 0.15 -4.10 -5.32
CA ALA A 8 -0.26 -5.48 -5.45
C ALA A 8 -1.74 -5.60 -5.75
N GLU A 9 -2.05 -6.50 -6.68
CA GLU A 9 -3.40 -6.95 -7.02
C GLU A 9 -3.49 -8.43 -6.62
N LEU A 10 -4.41 -8.70 -5.70
CA LEU A 10 -4.61 -9.99 -5.07
C LEU A 10 -5.94 -10.53 -5.54
N TYR A 11 -5.94 -11.77 -5.99
CA TYR A 11 -7.12 -12.45 -6.48
C TYR A 11 -7.25 -13.81 -5.81
N GLU A 12 -8.47 -14.33 -5.79
CA GLU A 12 -8.77 -15.64 -5.22
C GLU A 12 -8.39 -15.75 -3.72
N CYS A 13 -8.54 -14.63 -2.99
CA CYS A 13 -8.22 -14.56 -1.57
C CYS A 13 -8.99 -15.61 -0.76
N SER A 14 -8.29 -16.30 0.13
CA SER A 14 -8.83 -17.36 1.00
C SER A 14 -8.65 -17.06 2.50
N CYS A 15 -8.60 -15.78 2.86
CA CYS A 15 -8.46 -15.30 4.24
C CYS A 15 -9.78 -15.37 5.04
N ASP A 16 -9.73 -14.89 6.30
CA ASP A 16 -10.95 -14.56 7.05
C ASP A 16 -11.82 -13.60 6.20
N PRO A 17 -13.08 -13.96 5.87
CA PRO A 17 -13.95 -13.13 5.06
C PRO A 17 -14.17 -11.72 5.62
N ARG A 18 -14.04 -11.53 6.94
CA ARG A 18 -14.14 -10.21 7.56
C ARG A 18 -13.07 -9.25 7.07
N LEU A 19 -11.88 -9.73 6.71
CA LEU A 19 -10.83 -8.86 6.16
C LEU A 19 -11.22 -8.23 4.82
N LEU A 20 -12.11 -8.89 4.06
CA LEU A 20 -12.63 -8.37 2.81
C LEU A 20 -13.89 -7.51 3.04
N ALA A 21 -14.76 -7.92 3.96
CA ALA A 21 -16.11 -7.37 4.07
C ALA A 21 -16.28 -6.30 5.16
N ASP A 22 -15.47 -6.32 6.22
CA ASP A 22 -15.62 -5.48 7.40
C ASP A 22 -14.49 -4.43 7.49
N VAL A 23 -14.90 -3.16 7.51
CA VAL A 23 -13.98 -2.02 7.60
C VAL A 23 -13.18 -2.01 8.91
N GLY A 24 -13.75 -2.54 10.00
CA GLY A 24 -13.09 -2.63 11.30
C GLY A 24 -11.91 -3.59 11.25
N ALA A 25 -12.13 -4.80 10.76
CA ALA A 25 -11.12 -5.83 10.56
C ALA A 25 -10.01 -5.37 9.59
N LEU A 26 -10.39 -4.70 8.49
CA LEU A 26 -9.41 -4.10 7.57
C LEU A 26 -8.56 -3.03 8.26
N ARG A 27 -9.19 -2.15 9.06
CA ARG A 27 -8.50 -1.10 9.81
C ARG A 27 -7.51 -1.68 10.81
N GLU A 28 -7.92 -2.69 11.57
CA GLU A 28 -7.05 -3.38 12.53
C GLU A 28 -5.83 -3.99 11.84
N LEU A 29 -6.04 -4.67 10.71
CA LEU A 29 -4.95 -5.22 9.90
C LEU A 29 -3.99 -4.11 9.43
N CYS A 30 -4.49 -3.04 8.82
CA CYS A 30 -3.65 -1.94 8.32
C CYS A 30 -2.83 -1.29 9.44
N LEU A 31 -3.43 -1.06 10.61
CA LEU A 31 -2.72 -0.50 11.77
C LEU A 31 -1.66 -1.45 12.33
N ALA A 32 -1.94 -2.75 12.39
CA ALA A 32 -0.99 -3.76 12.83
C ALA A 32 0.19 -3.95 11.85
N ILE A 33 0.02 -3.57 10.59
CA ILE A 33 1.07 -3.56 9.57
C ILE A 33 1.92 -2.29 9.68
N CYS A 34 1.29 -1.12 9.82
CA CYS A 34 2.00 0.15 9.96
C CYS A 34 2.68 0.33 11.32
N SER A 35 2.57 -0.62 12.25
CA SER A 35 3.41 -0.64 13.46
C SER A 35 4.87 -1.04 13.18
N GLU A 36 5.18 -1.47 11.95
CA GLU A 36 6.55 -1.74 11.53
C GLU A 36 7.40 -0.45 11.60
N PRO A 37 8.63 -0.50 12.16
CA PRO A 37 9.50 0.66 12.21
C PRO A 37 9.72 1.27 10.81
N GLY A 38 9.60 2.59 10.71
CA GLY A 38 9.70 3.32 9.44
C GLY A 38 8.36 3.59 8.73
N LEU A 39 7.25 3.00 9.20
CA LEU A 39 5.90 3.26 8.67
C LEU A 39 5.08 4.14 9.62
N THR A 40 5.57 5.32 9.97
CA THR A 40 4.93 6.22 10.95
C THR A 40 3.56 6.73 10.46
N PRO A 41 2.43 6.31 11.06
CA PRO A 41 1.11 6.80 10.69
C PRO A 41 0.90 8.23 11.21
N VAL A 42 0.34 9.09 10.36
CA VAL A 42 -0.02 10.48 10.70
C VAL A 42 -1.50 10.78 10.45
N GLY A 43 -2.24 9.89 9.79
CA GLY A 43 -3.67 10.02 9.53
C GLY A 43 -4.31 8.72 9.04
N LEU A 44 -5.62 8.61 9.21
CA LEU A 44 -6.38 7.40 8.90
C LEU A 44 -7.74 7.77 8.30
N VAL A 45 -8.13 7.13 7.20
CA VAL A 45 -9.48 7.21 6.63
C VAL A 45 -9.91 5.82 6.21
N PHE A 46 -11.08 5.38 6.68
CA PHE A 46 -11.64 4.09 6.35
C PHE A 46 -13.13 4.25 6.05
N HIS A 47 -13.61 3.54 5.03
CA HIS A 47 -14.99 3.62 4.57
C HIS A 47 -15.51 2.22 4.26
N GLN A 48 -16.64 1.88 4.87
CA GLN A 48 -17.42 0.68 4.57
C GLN A 48 -18.35 0.96 3.40
N PHE A 49 -18.35 0.09 2.40
CA PHE A 49 -19.36 0.08 1.35
C PHE A 49 -20.42 -0.99 1.65
N GLY A 50 -21.64 -0.74 1.17
CA GLY A 50 -22.80 -1.59 1.41
C GLY A 50 -23.52 -1.25 2.73
N SER A 51 -24.34 -2.18 3.20
CA SER A 51 -25.06 -2.06 4.48
C SER A 51 -24.57 -3.12 5.46
N GLU A 52 -24.95 -3.00 6.74
CA GLU A 52 -24.60 -4.00 7.75
C GLU A 52 -25.08 -5.41 7.40
N LEU A 53 -26.20 -5.53 6.67
CA LEU A 53 -26.77 -6.81 6.25
C LEU A 53 -26.21 -7.30 4.90
N ALA A 54 -25.56 -6.42 4.14
CA ALA A 54 -25.01 -6.71 2.82
C ALA A 54 -23.75 -5.86 2.56
N PRO A 55 -22.62 -6.19 3.21
CA PRO A 55 -21.37 -5.47 3.02
C PRO A 55 -20.83 -5.69 1.60
N ALA A 56 -20.31 -4.63 0.99
CA ALA A 56 -19.78 -4.61 -0.37
C ALA A 56 -18.28 -4.23 -0.40
N GLY A 57 -17.56 -4.59 0.66
CA GLY A 57 -16.14 -4.30 0.82
C GLY A 57 -15.86 -2.94 1.48
N ALA A 58 -14.58 -2.58 1.50
CA ALA A 58 -14.10 -1.39 2.17
C ALA A 58 -12.93 -0.75 1.43
N THR A 59 -12.75 0.55 1.66
CA THR A 59 -11.53 1.27 1.33
C THR A 59 -10.88 1.76 2.62
N GLY A 60 -9.58 1.54 2.75
CA GLY A 60 -8.77 2.01 3.86
C GLY A 60 -7.53 2.73 3.37
N ALA A 61 -7.22 3.88 3.98
CA ALA A 61 -6.00 4.62 3.76
C ALA A 61 -5.35 4.99 5.09
N VAL A 62 -4.07 4.70 5.22
CA VAL A 62 -3.19 5.16 6.28
C VAL A 62 -2.22 6.16 5.66
N VAL A 63 -2.34 7.43 6.05
CA VAL A 63 -1.36 8.45 5.69
C VAL A 63 -0.13 8.20 6.56
N LEU A 64 1.01 8.01 5.92
CA LEU A 64 2.31 7.88 6.59
C LEU A 64 3.03 9.22 6.49
N ALA A 65 4.06 9.44 7.32
CA ALA A 65 4.93 10.61 7.17
C ALA A 65 5.50 10.65 5.73
N GLU A 66 4.99 11.59 4.92
CA GLU A 66 5.35 11.82 3.51
C GLU A 66 5.04 10.66 2.54
N SER A 67 4.12 9.76 2.88
CA SER A 67 3.77 8.60 2.04
C SER A 67 2.42 7.98 2.44
N HIS A 68 2.10 6.74 2.04
CA HIS A 68 0.79 6.12 2.35
C HIS A 68 0.76 4.59 2.21
N LEU A 69 -0.19 3.99 2.93
CA LEU A 69 -0.77 2.68 2.63
C LEU A 69 -2.23 2.90 2.19
N ALA A 70 -2.63 2.36 1.05
CA ALA A 70 -4.03 2.28 0.62
C ALA A 70 -4.40 0.82 0.33
N VAL A 71 -5.62 0.42 0.71
CA VAL A 71 -6.16 -0.93 0.50
C VAL A 71 -7.63 -0.83 0.11
N HIS A 72 -8.03 -1.58 -0.91
CA HIS A 72 -9.40 -1.69 -1.40
C HIS A 72 -9.79 -3.15 -1.49
N THR A 73 -10.99 -3.51 -1.04
CA THR A 73 -11.46 -4.90 -0.99
C THR A 73 -12.76 -5.09 -1.76
N TRP A 74 -12.89 -6.25 -2.41
CA TRP A 74 -14.08 -6.70 -3.15
C TRP A 74 -14.43 -8.13 -2.72
N PRO A 75 -15.28 -8.31 -1.69
CA PRO A 75 -15.70 -9.63 -1.21
C PRO A 75 -16.27 -10.54 -2.30
N GLU A 76 -17.08 -9.98 -3.21
CA GLU A 76 -17.75 -10.67 -4.30
C GLU A 76 -16.77 -11.28 -5.32
N ALA A 77 -15.60 -10.66 -5.47
CA ALA A 77 -14.54 -11.13 -6.36
C ALA A 77 -13.43 -11.89 -5.61
N ARG A 78 -13.50 -11.95 -4.27
CA ARG A 78 -12.39 -12.35 -3.39
C ARG A 78 -11.08 -11.67 -3.79
N ALA A 79 -11.14 -10.36 -3.99
CA ALA A 79 -10.05 -9.58 -4.54
C ALA A 79 -9.68 -8.39 -3.64
N VAL A 80 -8.41 -8.00 -3.69
CA VAL A 80 -7.86 -6.85 -2.98
C VAL A 80 -6.88 -6.12 -3.89
N THR A 81 -6.90 -4.79 -3.89
CA THR A 81 -5.79 -4.00 -4.41
C THR A 81 -5.16 -3.22 -3.27
N LEU A 82 -3.85 -3.09 -3.29
CA LEU A 82 -3.12 -2.31 -2.29
C LEU A 82 -1.92 -1.59 -2.88
N ASP A 83 -1.63 -0.45 -2.27
CA ASP A 83 -0.54 0.47 -2.59
C ASP A 83 0.18 0.80 -1.28
N LEU A 84 1.45 0.42 -1.16
CA LEU A 84 2.31 0.81 -0.04
C LEU A 84 3.47 1.63 -0.59
N TYR A 85 3.36 2.93 -0.41
CA TYR A 85 4.41 3.89 -0.73
C TYR A 85 5.15 4.30 0.54
N VAL A 86 6.47 4.38 0.48
CA VAL A 86 7.32 4.97 1.52
C VAL A 86 8.27 6.01 0.96
N CYS A 87 8.50 7.08 1.71
CA CYS A 87 9.55 8.05 1.44
C CYS A 87 10.87 7.59 2.09
N ASN A 88 11.98 7.70 1.37
CA ASN A 88 13.33 7.35 1.87
C ASN A 88 14.19 8.61 2.12
N PHE A 89 13.56 9.75 2.44
CA PHE A 89 14.28 11.01 2.61
C PHE A 89 15.16 11.05 3.87
N SER A 90 14.62 10.63 5.02
CA SER A 90 15.35 10.63 6.30
C SER A 90 16.15 9.35 6.56
N GLN A 91 15.69 8.21 6.01
CA GLN A 91 16.32 6.89 6.12
C GLN A 91 15.78 5.96 5.02
N ASP A 92 16.45 4.84 4.76
CA ASP A 92 15.94 3.81 3.84
C ASP A 92 14.84 2.97 4.52
N ASN A 93 13.59 3.15 4.09
CA ASN A 93 12.42 2.42 4.57
C ASN A 93 12.05 1.24 3.66
N SER A 94 12.82 0.96 2.61
CA SER A 94 12.48 -0.03 1.58
C SER A 94 12.33 -1.44 2.14
N THR A 95 13.19 -1.84 3.09
CA THR A 95 13.11 -3.16 3.73
C THR A 95 11.84 -3.28 4.60
N ALA A 96 11.52 -2.25 5.37
CA ALA A 96 10.30 -2.20 6.17
C ALA A 96 9.04 -2.26 5.28
N ALA A 97 9.04 -1.49 4.18
CA ALA A 97 7.96 -1.50 3.20
C ALA A 97 7.75 -2.89 2.58
N ARG A 98 8.82 -3.55 2.14
CA ARG A 98 8.73 -4.92 1.58
C ARG A 98 8.19 -5.92 2.59
N LYS A 99 8.65 -5.86 3.85
CA LYS A 99 8.15 -6.72 4.93
C LYS A 99 6.67 -6.47 5.22
N ALA A 100 6.26 -5.21 5.31
CA ALA A 100 4.87 -4.81 5.53
C ALA A 100 3.95 -5.25 4.38
N CYS A 101 4.37 -5.03 3.13
CA CYS A 101 3.66 -5.49 1.94
C CYS A 101 3.52 -7.01 1.92
N GLN A 102 4.58 -7.76 2.25
CA GLN A 102 4.52 -9.22 2.33
C GLN A 102 3.56 -9.71 3.42
N ARG A 103 3.53 -9.06 4.59
CA ARG A 103 2.58 -9.38 5.67
C ARG A 103 1.13 -9.08 5.25
N LEU A 104 0.87 -7.95 4.57
CA LEU A 104 -0.45 -7.63 4.00
C LEU A 104 -0.89 -8.70 3.01
N ILE A 105 -0.04 -9.05 2.05
CA ILE A 105 -0.34 -10.09 1.05
C ILE A 105 -0.62 -11.43 1.74
N GLY A 106 0.19 -11.80 2.73
CA GLY A 106 0.01 -13.03 3.50
C GLY A 106 -1.33 -13.08 4.27
N ALA A 107 -1.78 -11.94 4.81
CA ALA A 107 -3.04 -11.86 5.55
C ALA A 107 -4.26 -12.15 4.67
N PHE A 108 -4.21 -11.78 3.38
CA PHE A 108 -5.29 -12.04 2.43
C PHE A 108 -5.20 -13.41 1.74
N ALA A 109 -4.07 -14.12 1.85
CA ALA A 109 -3.84 -15.45 1.29
C ALA A 109 -4.36 -15.61 -0.16
N PRO A 110 -3.83 -14.84 -1.14
CA PRO A 110 -4.31 -14.90 -2.52
C PRO A 110 -3.87 -16.18 -3.23
N GLY A 111 -4.76 -16.74 -4.06
CA GLY A 111 -4.40 -17.78 -5.02
C GLY A 111 -3.62 -17.24 -6.22
N ARG A 112 -3.84 -15.97 -6.57
CA ARG A 112 -3.12 -15.28 -7.66
C ARG A 112 -2.71 -13.87 -7.25
N LEU A 113 -1.48 -13.51 -7.57
CA LEU A 113 -0.86 -12.24 -7.20
C LEU A 113 -0.20 -11.58 -8.41
N VAL A 114 -0.46 -10.29 -8.60
CA VAL A 114 0.33 -9.41 -9.48
C VAL A 114 0.94 -8.32 -8.59
N ARG A 115 2.28 -8.25 -8.54
CA ARG A 115 3.01 -7.26 -7.73
C ARG A 115 3.95 -6.46 -8.61
N ARG A 116 4.09 -5.16 -8.32
CA ARG A 116 5.06 -4.28 -8.95
C ARG A 116 5.79 -3.46 -7.89
N GLU A 117 7.06 -3.16 -8.16
CA GLU A 117 7.84 -2.19 -7.41
C GLU A 117 8.19 -1.04 -8.33
N LEU A 118 8.00 0.18 -7.84
CA LEU A 118 8.33 1.40 -8.56
C LEU A 118 9.19 2.28 -7.66
N GLU A 119 10.38 2.63 -8.14
CA GLU A 119 11.16 3.72 -7.55
C GLU A 119 10.44 5.04 -7.83
N ARG A 120 10.30 5.87 -6.81
CA ARG A 120 9.62 7.17 -6.87
C ARG A 120 10.62 8.28 -6.59
N GLY A 121 10.46 9.37 -7.33
CA GLY A 121 11.27 10.58 -7.17
C GLY A 121 12.30 10.75 -8.28
N VAL A 122 13.30 11.62 -8.06
CA VAL A 122 14.15 12.12 -9.15
C VAL A 122 15.09 11.03 -9.65
N ALA A 123 14.93 10.65 -10.92
CA ALA A 123 16.00 10.00 -11.68
C ALA A 123 17.25 10.88 -11.58
N ASN A 124 18.39 10.25 -11.26
CA ASN A 124 19.74 10.81 -11.24
C ASN A 124 19.85 12.35 -11.30
N LEU A 125 20.35 12.99 -10.24
CA LEU A 125 20.79 14.40 -10.29
C LEU A 125 21.73 14.70 -11.48
N ALA A 126 22.42 13.67 -12.00
CA ALA A 126 23.26 13.74 -13.19
C ALA A 126 22.49 14.06 -14.50
N GLU A 127 21.20 13.74 -14.62
CA GLU A 127 20.38 14.09 -15.78
C GLU A 127 19.77 15.49 -15.67
N VAL A 128 19.50 15.95 -14.44
CA VAL A 128 18.95 17.28 -14.16
C VAL A 128 20.01 18.39 -14.31
N LEU A 129 21.30 18.04 -14.17
CA LEU A 129 22.42 18.98 -14.26
C LEU A 129 23.14 18.98 -15.62
N GLN A 130 22.65 18.26 -16.63
CA GLN A 130 23.16 18.47 -18.00
C GLN A 130 22.56 19.79 -18.52
N PRO A 131 23.36 20.85 -18.75
CA PRO A 131 22.85 22.02 -19.43
C PRO A 131 22.39 21.57 -20.82
N SER A 132 21.16 21.92 -21.19
CA SER A 132 20.68 21.84 -22.56
C SER A 132 21.75 22.41 -23.48
N GLY A 133 22.15 21.62 -24.48
CA GLY A 133 23.32 21.82 -25.32
C GLY A 133 23.64 23.27 -25.67
N ALA A 134 24.91 23.62 -25.50
CA ALA A 134 25.52 24.66 -26.29
C ALA A 134 25.60 24.16 -27.74
N SER A 135 24.77 24.76 -28.59
CA SER A 135 24.86 24.83 -30.06
C SER A 135 24.30 26.23 -30.38
N ASP A 136 25.01 27.18 -30.98
CA ASP A 136 26.21 27.19 -31.82
C ASP A 136 27.14 28.37 -31.44
#